data_AF-A0A1Q5PT15-F1
#
_entry.id   AF-A0A1Q5PT15-F1
#
_cell.length_a   1.000
_cell.length_b   1.000
_cell.length_c   1.000
_cell.angle_alpha   90.00
_cell.angle_beta   90.00
_cell.angle_gamma   90.00
#
_symmetry.space_group_name_H-M   'P 1'
#
loop_
_entity.id
_entity.type
_entity.pdbx_description
1 polymer ?
#
loop_
_entity_poly.entity_id
_entity_poly.type
_entity_poly.pdbx_seq_one_letter_code
_entity_poly.pdbx_strand_id
1 'polypeptide(L)'
;MLLPAVRHLLRESEEVVVAARRASRALSGVAGSVAAIDADWSHPAHYAELCLEAVAGREVRGVLLWVHQPHRDAVTQAIEPVLSQATRVVRLWGSASGDPRAKARASYRPSVGDLCEVYLGSVAGPDGRSWLTHEQISQGALTALRGDCREHAVGDLSVA
;
A
#
# COMPACT_ATOMS: atom_id res chain seq x y z
N MET A 1 -0.34 -1.52 10.67
CA MET A 1 -0.10 -1.15 9.25
C MET A 1 -1.26 -1.66 8.42
N LEU A 2 -1.89 -0.78 7.62
CA LEU A 2 -3.05 -0.95 6.68
C LEU A 2 -4.25 -1.84 7.05
N LEU A 3 -4.25 -2.55 8.18
CA LEU A 3 -5.40 -3.31 8.65
C LEU A 3 -6.68 -2.47 8.78
N PRO A 4 -6.64 -1.20 9.24
CA PRO A 4 -7.83 -0.34 9.17
C PRO A 4 -8.33 -0.11 7.74
N ALA A 5 -7.45 0.04 6.74
CA ALA A 5 -7.86 0.15 5.34
C ALA A 5 -8.56 -1.13 4.85
N VAL A 6 -8.02 -2.31 5.21
CA VAL A 6 -8.66 -3.61 4.90
C VAL A 6 -10.06 -3.69 5.50
N ARG A 7 -10.20 -3.38 6.79
CA ARG A 7 -11.52 -3.37 7.47
C ARG A 7 -12.49 -2.37 6.85
N HIS A 8 -11.98 -1.23 6.38
CA HIS A 8 -12.80 -0.23 5.71
C HIS A 8 -13.35 -0.75 4.38
N LEU A 9 -12.48 -1.31 3.53
CA LEU A 9 -12.87 -1.88 2.24
C LEU A 9 -13.87 -3.04 2.41
N LEU A 10 -13.65 -3.92 3.39
CA LEU A 10 -14.58 -5.02 3.68
C LEU A 10 -15.97 -4.53 4.14
N ARG A 11 -16.04 -3.42 4.89
CA ARG A 11 -17.34 -2.81 5.25
C ARG A 11 -18.07 -2.22 4.05
N GLU A 12 -17.33 -1.83 3.01
CA GLU A 12 -17.88 -1.39 1.73
C GLU A 12 -18.23 -2.56 0.81
N SER A 13 -18.12 -3.81 1.30
CA SER A 13 -18.37 -5.04 0.55
C SER A 13 -17.42 -5.26 -0.64
N GLU A 14 -16.22 -4.69 -0.57
CA GLU A 14 -15.15 -4.97 -1.52
C GLU A 14 -14.54 -6.35 -1.26
N GLU A 15 -14.12 -7.03 -2.34
CA GLU A 15 -13.29 -8.22 -2.25
C GLU A 15 -11.83 -7.82 -2.05
N VAL A 16 -11.23 -8.23 -0.93
CA VAL A 16 -9.87 -7.78 -0.57
C VAL A 16 -8.90 -8.95 -0.55
N VAL A 17 -7.79 -8.80 -1.26
CA VAL A 17 -6.62 -9.68 -1.15
C VAL A 17 -5.54 -8.97 -0.35
N VAL A 18 -4.98 -9.64 0.66
CA VAL A 18 -3.88 -9.11 1.49
C VAL A 18 -2.68 -10.03 1.41
N ALA A 19 -1.63 -9.58 0.73
CA ALA A 19 -0.35 -10.26 0.65
C ALA A 19 0.68 -9.61 1.57
N ALA A 20 1.03 -10.29 2.67
CA ALA A 20 2.02 -9.83 3.63
C ALA A 20 2.62 -10.99 4.42
N ARG A 21 3.77 -10.76 5.06
CA ARG A 21 4.30 -11.70 6.05
C ARG A 21 3.27 -11.89 7.16
N ARG A 22 2.82 -13.13 7.38
CA ARG A 22 1.84 -13.50 8.42
C ARG A 22 0.50 -12.75 8.28
N ALA A 23 0.05 -12.51 7.05
CA ALA A 23 -1.27 -11.95 6.75
C ALA A 23 -2.40 -12.78 7.40
N SER A 24 -2.30 -14.12 7.37
CA SER A 24 -3.27 -15.04 7.96
C SER A 24 -3.48 -14.76 9.46
N ARG A 25 -2.38 -14.53 10.18
CA ARG A 25 -2.40 -14.15 11.59
C ARG A 25 -2.96 -12.75 11.81
N ALA A 26 -2.57 -11.78 10.99
CA ALA A 26 -3.02 -10.39 11.13
C ALA A 26 -4.52 -10.23 10.85
N LEU A 27 -5.09 -11.09 10.00
CA LEU A 27 -6.50 -11.10 9.62
C LEU A 27 -7.34 -12.11 10.42
N SER A 28 -6.75 -12.80 11.40
CA SER A 28 -7.50 -13.69 12.28
C SER A 28 -8.62 -12.93 12.99
N GLY A 29 -9.86 -13.39 12.83
CA GLY A 29 -11.05 -12.74 13.40
C GLY A 29 -11.55 -11.51 12.64
N VAL A 30 -11.00 -11.20 11.46
CA VAL A 30 -11.58 -10.20 10.55
C VAL A 30 -12.75 -10.84 9.82
N ALA A 31 -13.95 -10.24 9.95
CA ALA A 31 -15.14 -10.67 9.22
C ALA A 31 -15.16 -10.07 7.80
N GLY A 32 -15.71 -10.81 6.84
CA GLY A 32 -15.84 -10.40 5.43
C GLY A 32 -15.09 -11.31 4.46
N SER A 33 -15.25 -11.04 3.16
CA SER A 33 -14.56 -11.76 2.09
C SER A 33 -13.14 -11.22 1.90
N VAL A 34 -12.20 -11.74 2.70
CA VAL A 34 -10.77 -11.40 2.60
C VAL A 34 -9.92 -12.64 2.35
N ALA A 35 -9.10 -12.59 1.31
CA ALA A 35 -8.08 -13.59 1.06
C ALA A 35 -6.76 -13.16 1.72
N ALA A 36 -6.32 -13.89 2.73
CA ALA A 36 -5.04 -13.66 3.41
C ALA A 36 -3.95 -14.53 2.79
N ILE A 37 -2.91 -13.92 2.23
CA ILE A 37 -1.76 -14.59 1.63
C ILE A 37 -0.53 -14.32 2.49
N ASP A 38 0.01 -15.39 3.07
CA ASP A 38 1.30 -15.33 3.74
C ASP A 38 2.41 -15.31 2.69
N ALA A 39 2.83 -14.11 2.30
CA ALA A 39 3.81 -13.89 1.26
C ALA A 39 4.98 -13.04 1.79
N ASP A 40 6.20 -13.43 1.45
CA ASP A 40 7.40 -12.68 1.79
C ASP A 40 7.87 -11.82 0.62
N TRP A 41 7.76 -10.50 0.78
CA TRP A 41 8.22 -9.51 -0.20
C TRP A 41 9.73 -9.54 -0.46
N SER A 42 10.54 -10.22 0.37
CA SER A 42 11.96 -10.44 0.05
C SER A 42 12.19 -11.47 -1.05
N HIS A 43 11.14 -12.15 -1.51
CA HIS A 43 11.13 -13.04 -2.67
C HIS A 43 10.12 -12.52 -3.72
N PRO A 44 10.45 -11.44 -4.48
CA PRO A 44 9.47 -10.70 -5.27
C PRO A 44 8.73 -11.54 -6.33
N ALA A 45 9.42 -12.46 -7.00
CA ALA A 45 8.80 -13.34 -8.00
C ALA A 45 7.73 -14.24 -7.35
N HIS A 46 8.08 -14.94 -6.28
CA HIS A 46 7.15 -15.79 -5.55
C HIS A 46 6.01 -14.99 -4.91
N TYR A 47 6.31 -13.79 -4.39
CA TYR A 47 5.29 -12.87 -3.89
C TYR A 47 4.25 -12.52 -4.96
N ALA A 48 4.70 -12.23 -6.19
CA ALA A 48 3.83 -11.90 -7.30
C ALA A 48 3.04 -13.11 -7.82
N GLU A 49 3.65 -14.30 -7.89
CA GLU A 49 2.96 -15.55 -8.23
C GLU A 49 1.75 -15.77 -7.31
N LEU A 50 1.95 -15.67 -5.99
CA LEU A 50 0.87 -15.80 -5.02
C LEU A 50 -0.20 -14.72 -5.18
N CYS A 51 0.18 -13.48 -5.50
CA CYS A 51 -0.77 -12.41 -5.78
C CYS A 51 -1.61 -12.73 -7.03
N LEU A 52 -0.99 -13.23 -8.09
CA LEU A 52 -1.66 -13.61 -9.34
C LEU A 52 -2.65 -14.75 -9.12
N GLU A 53 -2.23 -15.79 -8.40
CA GLU A 53 -3.09 -16.92 -8.04
C GLU A 53 -4.30 -16.45 -7.23
N ALA A 54 -4.11 -15.55 -6.27
CA ALA A 54 -5.19 -15.09 -5.41
C ALA A 54 -6.19 -14.17 -6.11
N VAL A 55 -5.75 -13.34 -7.05
CA VAL A 55 -6.71 -12.54 -7.85
C VAL A 55 -7.44 -13.41 -8.87
N ALA A 56 -6.88 -14.56 -9.26
CA ALA A 56 -7.52 -15.59 -10.08
C ALA A 56 -8.14 -15.04 -11.38
N GLY A 57 -7.44 -14.11 -12.05
CA GLY A 57 -7.90 -13.47 -13.29
C GLY A 57 -8.99 -12.40 -13.12
N ARG A 58 -9.41 -12.08 -11.88
CA ARG A 58 -10.29 -10.95 -11.61
C ARG A 58 -9.57 -9.62 -11.86
N GLU A 59 -10.32 -8.63 -12.35
CA GLU A 59 -9.80 -7.28 -12.55
C GLU A 59 -9.47 -6.63 -11.20
N VAL A 60 -8.21 -6.21 -11.01
CA VAL A 60 -7.79 -5.48 -9.81
C VAL A 60 -8.00 -4.00 -10.01
N ARG A 61 -9.01 -3.43 -9.35
CA ARG A 61 -9.33 -2.00 -9.45
C ARG A 61 -8.38 -1.12 -8.64
N GLY A 62 -7.76 -1.67 -7.60
CA GLY A 62 -6.94 -0.91 -6.67
C GLY A 62 -5.84 -1.75 -6.00
N VAL A 63 -4.66 -1.16 -5.84
CA VAL A 63 -3.53 -1.76 -5.11
C VAL A 63 -3.01 -0.77 -4.08
N LEU A 64 -2.94 -1.18 -2.81
CA LEU A 64 -2.22 -0.46 -1.76
C LEU A 64 -0.87 -1.13 -1.52
N LEU A 65 0.22 -0.50 -1.95
CA LEU A 65 1.57 -1.05 -1.84
C LEU A 65 2.39 -0.32 -0.76
N TRP A 66 2.75 -1.04 0.30
CA TRP A 66 3.65 -0.52 1.33
C TRP A 66 4.79 -1.50 1.63
N VAL A 67 5.77 -1.51 0.72
CA VAL A 67 7.00 -2.30 0.84
C VAL A 67 8.18 -1.37 1.04
N HIS A 68 9.13 -1.75 1.88
CA HIS A 68 10.34 -0.98 2.14
C HIS A 68 11.49 -1.36 1.19
N GLN A 69 12.45 -0.47 1.01
CA GLN A 69 13.72 -0.82 0.35
C GLN A 69 14.45 -1.90 1.18
N PRO A 70 15.23 -2.81 0.55
CA PRO A 70 15.60 -2.81 -0.88
C PRO A 70 14.59 -3.49 -1.81
N HIS A 71 13.49 -4.04 -1.30
CA HIS A 71 12.63 -4.94 -2.08
C HIS A 71 11.51 -4.25 -2.87
N ARG A 72 11.21 -2.98 -2.56
CA ARG A 72 10.08 -2.24 -3.15
C ARG A 72 10.05 -2.29 -4.67
N ASP A 73 11.16 -1.97 -5.31
CA ASP A 73 11.21 -1.82 -6.77
C ASP A 73 11.00 -3.18 -7.44
N ALA A 74 11.68 -4.21 -6.95
CA ALA A 74 11.53 -5.57 -7.43
C ALA A 74 10.10 -6.11 -7.22
N VAL A 75 9.46 -5.81 -6.09
CA VAL A 75 8.05 -6.18 -5.86
C VAL A 75 7.11 -5.41 -6.78
N THR A 76 7.31 -4.09 -6.93
CA THR A 76 6.48 -3.25 -7.82
C THR A 76 6.54 -3.77 -9.25
N GLN A 77 7.73 -4.14 -9.73
CA GLN A 77 7.93 -4.76 -11.04
C GLN A 77 7.30 -6.15 -11.14
N ALA A 78 7.48 -6.99 -10.12
CA ALA A 78 6.97 -8.36 -10.16
C ALA A 78 5.43 -8.42 -10.18
N ILE A 79 4.74 -7.48 -9.53
CA ILE A 79 3.26 -7.44 -9.52
C ILE A 79 2.64 -6.81 -10.76
N GLU A 80 3.43 -6.31 -11.72
CA GLU A 80 2.87 -5.71 -12.95
C GLU A 80 1.82 -6.58 -13.66
N PRO A 81 1.94 -7.91 -13.74
CA PRO A 81 0.91 -8.75 -14.37
C PRO A 81 -0.45 -8.75 -13.64
N VAL A 82 -0.50 -8.29 -12.38
CA VAL A 82 -1.74 -8.08 -11.61
C VAL A 82 -2.43 -6.76 -12.01
N LEU A 83 -1.67 -5.83 -12.60
CA LEU A 83 -2.13 -4.48 -12.90
C LEU A 83 -2.77 -4.40 -14.29
N SER A 84 -3.70 -3.46 -14.44
CA SER A 84 -4.35 -3.10 -15.69
C SER A 84 -4.38 -1.57 -15.85
N GLN A 85 -4.81 -1.08 -17.02
CA GLN A 85 -5.01 0.36 -17.24
C GLN A 85 -6.06 0.98 -16.30
N ALA A 86 -7.00 0.19 -15.79
CA ALA A 86 -8.02 0.64 -14.85
C ALA A 86 -7.55 0.57 -13.39
N THR A 87 -6.38 -0.02 -13.11
CA THR A 87 -5.89 -0.21 -11.74
C THR A 87 -5.34 1.08 -11.17
N ARG A 88 -5.88 1.53 -10.05
CA ARG A 88 -5.28 2.59 -9.23
C ARG A 88 -4.20 2.01 -8.33
N VAL A 89 -2.96 2.44 -8.49
CA VAL A 89 -1.81 1.97 -7.70
C VAL A 89 -1.43 3.03 -6.68
N VAL A 90 -1.61 2.75 -5.40
CA VAL A 90 -1.28 3.66 -4.30
C VAL A 90 -0.04 3.13 -3.58
N ARG A 91 1.07 3.86 -3.65
CA ARG A 91 2.33 3.44 -3.05
C ARG A 91 2.75 4.34 -1.89
N LEU A 92 2.99 3.73 -0.73
CA LEU A 92 3.23 4.45 0.52
C LEU A 92 4.72 4.62 0.84
N TRP A 93 5.09 5.82 1.27
CA TRP A 93 6.46 6.23 1.59
C TRP A 93 6.55 6.78 3.01
N GLY A 94 7.29 6.10 3.88
CA GLY A 94 7.63 6.63 5.21
C GLY A 94 8.77 7.64 5.16
N SER A 95 8.64 8.74 5.91
CA SER A 95 9.67 9.78 6.09
C SER A 95 10.84 9.40 7.01
N ALA A 96 10.73 8.27 7.74
CA ALA A 96 11.66 7.88 8.82
C ALA A 96 13.14 7.68 8.41
N SER A 97 13.47 7.72 7.12
CA SER A 97 14.85 7.51 6.63
C SER A 97 15.29 8.57 5.61
N GLY A 98 14.68 9.77 5.61
CA GLY A 98 15.00 10.87 4.68
C GLY A 98 13.83 11.27 3.79
N ASP A 99 14.06 12.18 2.82
CA ASP A 99 13.01 12.74 1.95
C ASP A 99 12.26 11.63 1.17
N PRO A 100 10.97 11.38 1.49
CA PRO A 100 10.19 10.34 0.82
C PRO A 100 9.93 10.68 -0.66
N ARG A 101 9.92 11.97 -1.05
CA ARG A 101 9.74 12.37 -2.46
C ARG A 101 10.95 12.05 -3.31
N ALA A 102 12.16 12.33 -2.81
CA ALA A 102 13.40 11.96 -3.50
C ALA A 102 13.47 10.45 -3.76
N LYS A 103 13.10 9.64 -2.77
CA LYS A 103 13.06 8.18 -2.91
C LYS A 103 12.01 7.72 -3.93
N ALA A 104 10.85 8.36 -3.96
CA ALA A 104 9.81 8.03 -4.94
C ALA A 104 10.25 8.34 -6.37
N ARG A 105 10.89 9.49 -6.60
CA ARG A 105 11.44 9.84 -7.91
C ARG A 105 12.49 8.86 -8.42
N ALA A 106 13.29 8.28 -7.52
CA ALA A 106 14.34 7.33 -7.86
C ALA A 106 13.87 5.88 -7.98
N SER A 107 12.62 5.58 -7.64
CA SER A 107 12.10 4.22 -7.61
C SER A 107 11.43 3.84 -8.92
N TYR A 108 11.47 2.55 -9.24
CA TYR A 108 10.74 1.97 -10.35
C TYR A 108 9.28 2.43 -10.38
N ARG A 109 8.77 2.81 -11.55
CA ARG A 109 7.36 3.16 -11.77
C ARG A 109 6.73 2.06 -12.61
N PRO A 110 5.56 1.51 -12.21
CA PRO A 110 4.88 0.51 -13.02
C PRO A 110 4.52 1.08 -14.39
N SER A 111 4.60 0.23 -15.41
CA SER A 111 4.35 0.53 -16.82
C SER A 111 2.86 0.68 -17.14
N VAL A 112 1.98 0.17 -16.27
CA VAL A 112 0.52 0.22 -16.40
C VAL A 112 -0.14 0.61 -15.07
N GLY A 113 -1.38 1.10 -15.17
CA GLY A 113 -2.15 1.59 -14.02
C GLY A 113 -1.88 3.06 -13.69
N ASP A 114 -2.76 3.63 -12.88
CA ASP A 114 -2.69 5.02 -12.45
C ASP A 114 -2.00 5.12 -11.08
N LEU A 115 -0.74 5.56 -11.09
CA LEU A 115 0.10 5.62 -9.89
C LEU A 115 -0.13 6.89 -9.06
N CYS A 116 -0.42 6.69 -7.78
CA CYS A 116 -0.41 7.70 -6.73
C CYS A 116 0.67 7.42 -5.70
N GLU A 117 1.58 8.37 -5.48
CA GLU A 117 2.57 8.30 -4.41
C GLU A 117 2.02 8.97 -3.14
N VAL A 118 1.97 8.21 -2.04
CA VAL A 118 1.50 8.69 -0.73
C VAL A 118 2.69 8.88 0.20
N TYR A 119 2.94 10.13 0.59
CA TYR A 119 4.03 10.50 1.48
C TYR A 119 3.53 10.63 2.91
N LEU A 120 4.11 9.84 3.81
CA LEU A 120 3.74 9.77 5.22
C LEU A 120 4.70 10.64 6.04
N GLY A 121 4.16 11.71 6.63
CA GLY A 121 4.86 12.63 7.50
C GLY A 121 4.63 12.33 8.98
N SER A 122 4.55 13.40 9.76
CA SER A 122 4.24 13.40 11.19
C SER A 122 3.14 14.42 11.47
N VAL A 123 2.52 14.35 12.64
CA VAL A 123 1.52 15.33 13.07
C VAL A 123 2.05 16.15 14.23
N ALA A 124 1.82 17.46 14.20
CA ALA A 124 2.09 18.32 15.33
C ALA A 124 1.11 17.98 16.46
N GLY A 125 1.63 17.86 17.68
CA GLY A 125 0.88 17.67 18.91
C GLY A 125 1.41 18.57 20.02
N PRO A 126 0.75 18.57 21.20
CA PRO A 126 1.13 19.40 22.34
C PRO A 126 2.58 19.20 22.79
N ASP A 127 3.09 17.97 22.67
CA ASP A 127 4.44 17.57 23.10
C ASP A 127 5.44 17.50 21.93
N GLY A 128 5.15 18.17 20.81
CA GLY A 128 5.96 18.15 19.60
C GLY A 128 5.39 17.25 18.50
N ARG A 129 6.24 16.71 17.64
CA ARG A 129 5.80 15.90 16.48
C ARG A 129 5.62 14.44 16.88
N SER A 130 4.50 13.85 16.48
CA SER A 130 4.22 12.44 16.69
C SER A 130 4.04 11.69 15.37
N TRP A 131 4.30 10.39 15.40
CA TRP A 131 4.10 9.51 14.25
C TRP A 131 2.62 9.38 13.91
N LEU A 132 2.32 9.22 12.63
CA LEU A 132 0.98 8.90 12.18
C LEU A 132 0.52 7.56 12.76
N THR A 133 -0.71 7.53 13.24
CA THR A 133 -1.38 6.29 13.64
C THR A 133 -1.67 5.41 12.44
N HIS A 134 -1.88 4.11 12.67
CA HIS A 134 -2.35 3.21 11.61
C HIS A 134 -3.65 3.67 10.95
N GLU A 135 -4.54 4.33 11.70
CA GLU A 135 -5.79 4.88 11.19
C GLU A 135 -5.53 6.01 10.21
N GLN A 136 -4.71 7.00 10.60
CA GLN A 136 -4.36 8.12 9.74
C GLN A 136 -3.66 7.68 8.46
N ILE A 137 -2.74 6.72 8.55
CA ILE A 137 -2.05 6.16 7.38
C ILE A 137 -3.05 5.45 6.46
N SER A 138 -3.93 4.63 7.03
CA SER A 138 -4.94 3.90 6.26
C SER A 138 -5.93 4.84 5.59
N GLN A 139 -6.38 5.88 6.28
CA GLN A 139 -7.29 6.87 5.73
C GLN A 139 -6.65 7.65 4.58
N GLY A 140 -5.37 8.03 4.70
CA GLY A 140 -4.63 8.66 3.61
C GLY A 140 -4.47 7.74 2.40
N ALA A 141 -4.19 6.46 2.62
CA ALA A 141 -4.11 5.45 1.55
C ALA A 141 -5.45 5.27 0.82
N LEU A 142 -6.57 5.19 1.56
CA LEU A 142 -7.91 5.10 0.99
C LEU A 142 -8.32 6.37 0.23
N THR A 143 -7.94 7.54 0.74
CA THR A 143 -8.19 8.82 0.08
C THR A 143 -7.47 8.87 -1.27
N ALA A 144 -6.21 8.47 -1.31
CA ALA A 144 -5.43 8.35 -2.53
C ALA A 144 -5.98 7.29 -3.50
N LEU A 145 -6.50 6.17 -2.97
CA LEU A 145 -7.10 5.09 -3.75
C LEU A 145 -8.39 5.54 -4.48
N ARG A 146 -9.15 6.45 -3.87
CA ARG A 146 -10.41 6.96 -4.41
C ARG A 146 -10.25 8.23 -5.25
N GLY A 147 -9.22 9.01 -4.97
CA GLY A 147 -8.91 10.22 -5.70
C GLY A 147 -8.19 9.96 -7.02
N ASP A 148 -7.93 11.03 -7.75
CA ASP A 148 -7.23 11.09 -9.04
C ASP A 148 -5.84 11.77 -8.92
N CYS A 149 -5.45 12.17 -7.72
CA CYS A 149 -4.19 12.88 -7.49
C CYS A 149 -2.97 11.98 -7.76
N ARG A 150 -1.90 12.51 -8.36
CA ARG A 150 -0.64 11.77 -8.56
C ARG A 150 0.21 11.65 -7.29
N GLU A 151 0.01 12.58 -6.37
CA GLU A 151 0.71 12.63 -5.10
C GLU A 151 -0.26 13.02 -3.98
N HIS A 152 -0.10 12.42 -2.81
CA HIS A 152 -0.87 12.75 -1.62
C HIS A 152 0.03 12.76 -0.38
N ALA A 153 -0.07 13.80 0.45
CA ALA A 153 0.66 13.90 1.70
C ALA A 153 -0.27 13.61 2.88
N VAL A 154 0.19 12.79 3.82
CA VAL A 154 -0.50 12.50 5.07
C VAL A 154 0.35 13.06 6.20
N GLY A 155 -0.21 14.00 6.96
CA GLY A 155 0.56 14.77 7.93
C GLY A 155 1.55 15.74 7.27
N ASP A 156 2.45 16.26 8.10
CA ASP A 156 3.46 17.23 7.71
C ASP A 156 4.79 16.53 7.37
N LEU A 157 5.31 16.82 6.17
CA LEU A 157 6.53 16.27 5.59
C LEU A 157 7.78 17.09 5.90
N SER A 158 7.66 18.24 6.55
CA SER A 158 8.82 19.01 7.01
C SER A 158 9.64 18.16 7.98
N VAL A 159 10.95 18.15 7.76
CA VAL A 159 11.91 17.41 8.59
C VAL A 159 11.98 18.13 9.94
N ALA A 160 11.90 17.39 11.05
CA ALA A 160 12.24 17.90 12.37
C ALA A 160 13.75 18.15 12.47
#